data_AF-A0A0W8JF93-F1
#
_entry.id   AF-A0A0W8JF93-F1
#
_cell.length_a   1.000
_cell.length_b   1.000
_cell.length_c   1.000
_cell.angle_alpha   90.00
_cell.angle_beta   90.00
_cell.angle_gamma   90.00
#
_symmetry.space_group_name_H-M   'P 1'
#
loop_
_entity.id
_entity.type
_entity.pdbx_description
1 polymer ?
#
loop_
_entity_poly.entity_id
_entity_poly.type
_entity_poly.pdbx_seq_one_letter_code
_entity_poly.pdbx_strand_id
1 'polypeptide(L)'
;MSYTLTETSDVMKIKEQEYSSAGKVQFTAFTSCIGILAKKKDKSEVIGIHLVMMSKDEEWFDKTAAQTVKNCLTTENYDSSDVLLIGCLSLWESDDRTKAGYAELKKLIQPTHEYQLADGIYGGEIESGKVELTY
;
A
#
# COMPACT_ATOMS: atom_id res chain seq x y z
N MET A 1 -1.96 19.88 5.53
CA MET A 1 -1.29 19.73 4.22
C MET A 1 -1.36 18.24 3.86
N SER A 2 -1.37 17.86 2.58
CA SER A 2 -1.82 16.52 2.16
C SER A 2 -0.69 15.50 2.14
N TYR A 3 -0.90 14.36 2.81
CA TYR A 3 -0.15 13.13 2.55
C TYR A 3 -0.27 12.82 1.05
N THR A 4 0.83 12.98 0.32
CA THR A 4 0.84 12.93 -1.16
C THR A 4 1.51 11.65 -1.62
N LEU A 5 0.91 11.00 -2.61
CA LEU A 5 1.47 9.86 -3.31
C LEU A 5 1.99 10.29 -4.68
N THR A 6 3.16 9.81 -5.08
CA THR A 6 3.74 10.10 -6.40
C THR A 6 3.94 8.82 -7.20
N GLU A 7 3.59 8.85 -8.48
CA GLU A 7 3.85 7.72 -9.38
C GLU A 7 5.35 7.57 -9.64
N THR A 8 5.85 6.34 -9.70
CA THR A 8 7.23 6.02 -10.08
C THR A 8 7.26 5.08 -11.29
N SER A 9 8.33 5.18 -12.07
CA SER A 9 8.61 4.26 -13.18
C SER A 9 9.50 3.07 -12.76
N ASP A 10 10.10 3.11 -11.57
CA ASP A 10 10.90 2.01 -11.03
C ASP A 10 10.00 1.03 -10.26
N VAL A 11 9.31 0.17 -11.02
CA VAL A 11 8.31 -0.75 -10.48
C VAL A 11 8.88 -1.79 -9.52
N MET A 12 10.19 -2.00 -9.53
CA MET A 12 10.89 -2.94 -8.64
C MET A 12 11.49 -2.26 -7.40
N LYS A 13 11.31 -0.94 -7.24
CA LYS A 13 11.82 -0.16 -6.10
C LYS A 13 10.87 0.98 -5.72
N ILE A 14 9.60 0.66 -5.50
CA ILE A 14 8.59 1.65 -5.08
C ILE A 14 8.95 2.15 -3.67
N LYS A 15 9.35 3.41 -3.56
CA LYS A 15 9.74 4.03 -2.28
C LYS A 15 8.52 4.44 -1.47
N GLU A 16 8.74 4.75 -0.20
CA GLU A 16 7.72 5.36 0.66
C GLU A 16 7.05 6.55 -0.02
N GLN A 17 5.73 6.62 0.11
CA GLN A 17 4.88 7.60 -0.57
C GLN A 17 4.90 7.54 -2.10
N GLU A 18 5.36 6.44 -2.69
CA GLU A 18 5.24 6.19 -4.13
C GLU A 18 4.20 5.09 -4.42
N TYR A 19 3.75 5.08 -5.68
CA TYR A 19 2.97 3.99 -6.24
C TYR A 19 3.39 3.69 -7.68
N SER A 20 3.12 2.47 -8.12
CA SER A 20 3.25 2.07 -9.53
C SER A 20 2.40 0.84 -9.82
N SER A 21 2.27 0.47 -11.10
CA SER A 21 1.63 -0.79 -11.50
C SER A 21 2.38 -1.49 -12.62
N ALA A 22 2.50 -2.82 -12.50
CA ALA A 22 3.14 -3.70 -13.49
C ALA A 22 2.73 -5.16 -13.23
N GLY A 23 3.13 -6.11 -14.09
CA GLY A 23 2.88 -7.54 -13.85
C GLY A 23 3.49 -8.06 -12.54
N LYS A 24 4.58 -7.41 -12.09
CA LYS A 24 5.24 -7.60 -10.80
C LYS A 24 5.73 -6.25 -10.29
N VAL A 25 5.57 -6.01 -9.01
CA VAL A 25 6.05 -4.81 -8.31
C VAL A 25 6.83 -5.20 -7.06
N GLN A 26 7.76 -4.35 -6.65
CA GLN A 26 8.50 -4.52 -5.41
C GLN A 26 8.75 -3.16 -4.74
N PHE A 27 8.64 -3.14 -3.43
CA PHE A 27 8.86 -1.96 -2.60
C PHE A 27 10.32 -1.84 -2.20
N THR A 28 10.74 -0.65 -1.75
CA THR A 28 11.95 -0.56 -0.93
C THR A 28 11.76 -1.21 0.43
N ALA A 29 12.85 -1.31 1.21
CA ALA A 29 12.83 -1.99 2.49
C ALA A 29 11.79 -1.40 3.46
N PHE A 30 11.03 -2.28 4.12
CA PHE A 30 10.11 -1.99 5.20
C PHE A 30 10.89 -1.94 6.52
N THR A 31 10.69 -0.88 7.30
CA THR A 31 11.17 -0.79 8.71
C THR A 31 9.99 -0.53 9.65
N SER A 32 9.13 0.44 9.29
CA SER A 32 7.85 0.71 9.95
C SER A 32 6.71 0.88 8.95
N CYS A 33 6.97 0.57 7.68
CA CYS A 33 6.09 0.90 6.57
C CYS A 33 5.07 -0.21 6.33
N ILE A 34 4.04 0.13 5.57
CA ILE A 34 3.06 -0.83 5.07
C ILE A 34 2.92 -0.68 3.56
N GLY A 35 2.58 -1.78 2.89
CA GLY A 35 2.36 -1.83 1.46
C GLY A 35 0.93 -2.24 1.18
N ILE A 36 0.34 -1.65 0.14
CA ILE A 36 -0.91 -2.16 -0.45
C ILE A 36 -0.56 -2.78 -1.79
N LEU A 37 -1.05 -3.99 -2.00
CA LEU A 37 -1.01 -4.66 -3.28
C LEU A 37 -2.45 -4.89 -3.73
N ALA A 38 -2.80 -4.46 -4.94
CA ALA A 38 -4.15 -4.67 -5.47
C ALA A 38 -4.09 -4.99 -6.96
N LYS A 39 -5.00 -5.83 -7.44
CA LYS A 39 -5.07 -6.13 -8.88
C LYS A 39 -5.72 -4.98 -9.63
N LYS A 40 -5.25 -4.70 -10.84
CA LYS A 40 -5.94 -3.80 -11.79
C LYS A 40 -7.04 -4.58 -12.54
N LYS A 41 -8.28 -4.07 -12.58
CA LYS A 41 -9.43 -4.85 -13.13
C LYS A 41 -9.23 -5.31 -14.58
N ASP A 42 -8.71 -4.42 -15.41
CA ASP A 42 -8.69 -4.63 -16.87
C ASP A 42 -7.32 -5.13 -17.38
N LYS A 43 -6.40 -5.45 -16.47
CA LYS A 43 -5.01 -5.79 -16.81
C LYS A 43 -4.46 -6.87 -15.88
N SER A 44 -3.49 -7.63 -16.39
CA SER A 44 -2.68 -8.52 -15.55
C SER A 44 -1.54 -7.73 -14.89
N GLU A 45 -1.91 -6.69 -14.15
CA GLU A 45 -1.01 -5.80 -13.41
C GLU A 45 -1.43 -5.76 -11.94
N VAL A 46 -0.44 -5.77 -11.06
CA VAL A 46 -0.57 -5.44 -9.64
C VAL A 46 -0.20 -3.97 -9.44
N ILE A 47 -1.00 -3.27 -8.65
CA ILE A 47 -0.78 -1.92 -8.16
C ILE A 47 -0.07 -2.06 -6.81
N GLY A 48 1.11 -1.45 -6.68
CA GLY A 48 1.82 -1.34 -5.41
C GLY A 48 1.77 0.10 -4.89
N ILE A 49 1.39 0.29 -3.63
CA ILE A 49 1.46 1.58 -2.93
C ILE A 49 2.25 1.41 -1.64
N HIS A 50 3.32 2.18 -1.44
CA HIS A 50 4.14 2.11 -0.24
C HIS A 50 3.81 3.26 0.71
N LEU A 51 3.44 2.95 1.95
CA LEU A 51 2.98 3.91 2.94
C LEU A 51 3.91 3.96 4.16
N VAL A 52 4.07 5.17 4.70
CA VAL A 52 4.88 5.47 5.88
C VAL A 52 4.01 6.16 6.93
N MET A 53 4.30 5.94 8.21
CA MET A 53 3.51 6.48 9.33
C MET A 53 3.60 8.00 9.43
N MET A 54 4.77 8.56 9.13
CA MET A 54 5.04 10.00 9.10
C MET A 54 5.59 10.35 7.73
N SER A 55 4.91 11.25 7.03
CA SER A 55 5.32 11.70 5.70
C SER A 55 6.64 12.49 5.74
N LYS A 56 7.24 12.69 4.57
CA LYS A 56 8.41 13.56 4.37
C LYS A 56 8.22 15.01 4.84
N ASP A 57 6.97 15.45 4.95
CA ASP A 57 6.58 16.78 5.42
C ASP A 57 6.28 16.79 6.93
N GLU A 58 6.69 15.74 7.66
CA GLU A 58 6.53 15.54 9.11
C GLU A 58 5.07 15.42 9.59
N GLU A 59 4.13 15.16 8.67
CA GLU A 59 2.72 14.93 8.99
C GLU A 59 2.43 13.44 9.21
N TRP A 60 1.70 13.12 10.28
CA TRP A 60 1.28 11.75 10.60
C TRP A 60 0.17 11.27 9.65
N PHE A 61 0.17 9.97 9.35
CA PHE A 61 -0.85 9.34 8.53
C PHE A 61 -2.22 9.40 9.23
N ASP A 62 -3.13 10.19 8.67
CA ASP A 62 -4.46 10.43 9.21
C ASP A 62 -5.58 9.89 8.29
N LYS A 63 -6.83 10.27 8.58
CA LYS A 63 -7.98 9.85 7.76
C LYS A 63 -7.99 10.48 6.37
N THR A 64 -7.44 11.68 6.22
CA THR A 64 -7.32 12.34 4.92
C THR A 64 -6.28 11.63 4.06
N ALA A 65 -5.16 11.20 4.65
CA ALA A 65 -4.18 10.35 4.00
C ALA A 65 -4.80 9.02 3.52
N ALA A 66 -5.60 8.37 4.37
CA ALA A 66 -6.35 7.16 3.99
C ALA A 66 -7.24 7.39 2.76
N GLN A 67 -7.92 8.54 2.68
CA GLN A 67 -8.72 8.90 1.51
C GLN A 67 -7.86 9.13 0.27
N THR A 68 -6.68 9.75 0.39
CA THR A 68 -5.72 9.89 -0.72
C THR A 68 -5.35 8.51 -1.29
N VAL A 69 -5.06 7.54 -0.42
CA VAL A 69 -4.72 6.17 -0.84
C VAL A 69 -5.89 5.51 -1.56
N LYS A 70 -7.11 5.62 -1.02
CA LYS A 70 -8.32 5.09 -1.65
C LYS A 70 -8.59 5.73 -3.02
N ASN A 71 -8.36 7.04 -3.14
CA ASN A 71 -8.50 7.75 -4.41
C ASN A 71 -7.46 7.26 -5.43
N CYS A 72 -6.20 7.09 -5.02
CA CYS A 72 -5.14 6.52 -5.86
C CYS A 72 -5.55 5.15 -6.42
N LEU A 73 -5.98 4.22 -5.56
CA LEU A 73 -6.46 2.91 -5.99
C LEU A 73 -7.64 3.00 -6.98
N THR A 74 -8.58 3.90 -6.71
CA THR A 74 -9.76 4.08 -7.56
C THR A 74 -9.39 4.64 -8.94
N THR A 75 -8.46 5.60 -9.00
CA THR A 75 -7.88 6.12 -10.26
C THR A 75 -7.18 5.02 -11.04
N GLU A 76 -6.46 4.13 -10.36
CA GLU A 76 -5.81 2.98 -10.97
C GLU A 76 -6.77 1.85 -11.40
N ASN A 77 -8.08 2.04 -11.21
CA ASN A 77 -9.13 1.06 -11.52
C ASN A 77 -8.88 -0.33 -10.88
N TYR A 78 -8.51 -0.32 -9.60
CA TYR A 78 -8.25 -1.55 -8.85
C TYR A 78 -9.50 -2.43 -8.68
N ASP A 79 -9.27 -3.73 -8.52
CA ASP A 79 -10.25 -4.73 -8.12
C ASP A 79 -10.34 -4.78 -6.59
N SER A 80 -11.48 -4.35 -6.04
CA SER A 80 -11.71 -4.35 -4.59
C SER A 80 -11.87 -5.74 -4.00
N SER A 81 -12.01 -6.78 -4.82
CA SER A 81 -12.10 -8.18 -4.38
C SER A 81 -10.74 -8.86 -4.25
N ASP A 82 -9.65 -8.16 -4.58
CA ASP A 82 -8.28 -8.69 -4.55
C ASP A 82 -7.29 -7.60 -4.11
N VAL A 83 -7.26 -7.39 -2.80
CA VAL A 83 -6.44 -6.38 -2.11
C VAL A 83 -5.72 -7.05 -0.96
N LEU A 84 -4.39 -6.93 -0.92
CA LEU A 84 -3.55 -7.35 0.18
C LEU A 84 -2.98 -6.12 0.89
N LEU A 85 -2.93 -6.19 2.21
CA LEU A 85 -2.23 -5.21 3.06
C LEU A 85 -1.07 -5.91 3.75
N ILE A 86 0.14 -5.38 3.61
CA ILE A 86 1.37 -6.04 4.06
C ILE A 86 2.26 -5.10 4.86
N GLY A 87 3.16 -5.66 5.68
CA GLY A 87 4.21 -4.89 6.35
C GLY A 87 4.09 -4.87 7.87
N CYS A 88 4.52 -3.78 8.50
CA CYS A 88 4.57 -3.64 9.95
C CYS A 88 3.21 -3.24 10.57
N LEU A 89 2.17 -4.04 10.30
CA LEU A 89 0.77 -3.69 10.62
C LEU A 89 0.54 -3.39 12.11
N SER A 90 1.14 -4.16 13.01
CA SER A 90 0.99 -3.99 14.45
C SER A 90 1.46 -2.62 14.96
N LEU A 91 2.46 -2.01 14.33
CA LEU A 91 2.91 -0.65 14.67
C LEU A 91 1.84 0.38 14.33
N TRP A 92 1.18 0.23 13.18
CA TRP A 92 0.12 1.13 12.73
C TRP A 92 -1.15 1.02 13.57
N GLU A 93 -1.45 -0.18 14.07
CA GLU A 93 -2.60 -0.44 14.95
C GLU A 93 -2.39 0.10 16.37
N SER A 94 -1.15 0.07 16.87
CA SER A 94 -0.83 0.44 18.26
C SER A 94 -0.44 1.91 18.44
N ASP A 95 0.06 2.59 17.41
CA ASP A 95 0.47 3.99 17.54
C ASP A 95 -0.72 4.95 17.56
N ASP A 96 -0.86 5.71 18.65
CA ASP A 96 -1.96 6.65 18.86
C ASP A 96 -2.10 7.73 17.78
N ARG A 97 -1.01 8.06 17.07
CA ARG A 97 -0.98 9.11 16.05
C ARG A 97 -1.51 8.62 14.71
N THR A 98 -1.32 7.34 14.39
CA THR A 98 -1.72 6.77 13.09
C THR A 98 -2.92 5.83 13.17
N LYS A 99 -3.23 5.26 14.34
CA LYS A 99 -4.27 4.22 14.48
C LYS A 99 -5.63 4.62 13.88
N ALA A 100 -6.01 5.89 14.00
CA ALA A 100 -7.28 6.38 13.47
C ALA A 100 -7.28 6.47 11.94
N GLY A 101 -6.15 6.88 11.33
CA GLY A 101 -5.96 6.90 9.88
C GLY A 101 -5.87 5.49 9.32
N TYR A 102 -5.12 4.60 9.98
CA TYR A 102 -4.99 3.19 9.62
C TYR A 102 -6.33 2.45 9.67
N ALA A 103 -7.13 2.65 10.71
CA ALA A 103 -8.46 2.07 10.81
C ALA A 103 -9.41 2.57 9.69
N GLU A 104 -9.34 3.85 9.33
CA GLU A 104 -10.10 4.38 8.19
C GLU A 104 -9.62 3.78 6.86
N LEU A 105 -8.31 3.62 6.67
CA LEU A 105 -7.74 2.97 5.49
C LEU A 105 -8.30 1.55 5.33
N LYS A 106 -8.24 0.72 6.39
CA LYS A 106 -8.78 -0.65 6.39
C LYS A 106 -10.26 -0.68 6.03
N LYS A 107 -11.05 0.25 6.58
CA LYS A 107 -12.48 0.40 6.26
C LYS A 107 -12.74 0.79 4.80
N LEU A 108 -11.90 1.67 4.23
CA LEU A 108 -12.06 2.16 2.85
C LEU A 108 -11.67 1.14 1.79
N ILE A 109 -10.58 0.39 2.03
CA ILE A 109 -10.03 -0.55 1.03
C ILE A 109 -10.49 -1.98 1.24
N GLN A 110 -10.91 -2.32 2.47
CA GLN A 110 -11.38 -3.66 2.88
C GLN A 110 -10.40 -4.76 2.41
N PRO A 111 -9.18 -4.80 2.98
CA PRO A 111 -8.18 -5.76 2.52
C PRO A 111 -8.71 -7.19 2.67
N THR A 112 -8.52 -8.00 1.65
CA THR A 112 -8.93 -9.41 1.65
C THR A 112 -8.03 -10.25 2.56
N HIS A 113 -6.76 -9.87 2.65
CA HIS A 113 -5.76 -10.47 3.52
C HIS A 113 -4.83 -9.40 4.08
N GLU A 114 -4.36 -9.66 5.29
CA GLU A 114 -3.42 -8.82 6.01
C GLU A 114 -2.21 -9.67 6.41
N TYR A 115 -1.01 -9.24 6.01
CA TYR A 115 0.23 -9.94 6.28
C TYR A 115 1.13 -9.08 7.17
N GLN A 116 1.25 -9.48 8.44
CA GLN A 116 2.28 -8.94 9.32
C GLN A 116 3.64 -9.48 8.86
N LEU A 117 4.53 -8.57 8.49
CA LEU A 117 5.88 -8.89 8.01
C LEU A 117 6.94 -8.23 8.91
N ALA A 118 8.14 -8.80 8.91
CA ALA A 118 9.31 -8.22 9.54
C ALA A 118 10.01 -7.22 8.60
N ASP A 119 11.10 -6.61 9.03
CA ASP A 119 11.94 -5.78 8.16
C ASP A 119 12.39 -6.58 6.93
N GLY A 120 12.26 -5.99 5.75
CA GLY A 120 12.57 -6.70 4.51
C GLY A 120 12.09 -5.97 3.26
N ILE A 121 12.36 -6.58 2.12
CA ILE A 121 11.88 -6.12 0.81
C ILE A 121 10.77 -7.06 0.40
N TYR A 122 9.60 -6.51 0.07
CA TYR A 122 8.44 -7.29 -0.33
C TYR A 122 7.82 -6.69 -1.57
N GLY A 123 6.94 -7.44 -2.22
CA GLY A 123 6.27 -7.00 -3.42
C GLY A 123 5.05 -7.84 -3.73
N GLY A 124 4.54 -7.73 -4.93
CA GLY A 124 3.48 -8.59 -5.41
C GLY A 124 3.62 -8.88 -6.88
N GLU A 125 2.98 -9.95 -7.32
CA GLU A 125 2.82 -10.27 -8.73
C GLU A 125 1.44 -10.84 -9.00
N ILE A 126 1.04 -10.87 -10.27
CA ILE A 126 -0.17 -11.58 -10.67
C ILE A 126 0.18 -13.03 -10.96
N GLU A 127 -0.31 -13.94 -10.13
CA GLU A 127 -0.21 -15.39 -10.34
C GLU A 127 -1.61 -16.00 -10.39
N SER A 128 -1.87 -16.82 -11.41
CA SER A 128 -3.19 -17.46 -11.61
C SER A 128 -4.39 -16.49 -11.56
N GLY A 129 -4.16 -15.23 -11.97
CA GLY A 129 -5.18 -14.19 -12.01
C GLY A 129 -5.49 -13.51 -10.68
N LYS A 130 -4.68 -13.75 -9.64
CA LYS A 130 -4.77 -13.08 -8.33
C LYS A 130 -3.47 -12.39 -7.97
N VAL A 131 -3.54 -11.43 -7.04
CA VAL A 131 -2.35 -10.87 -6.40
C VAL A 131 -1.77 -11.90 -5.44
N GLU A 132 -0.48 -12.21 -5.61
CA GLU A 132 0.30 -13.01 -4.68
C GLU A 132 1.46 -12.18 -4.11
N LEU A 133 1.77 -12.39 -2.84
CA LEU A 133 2.86 -11.73 -2.13
C LEU A 133 4.21 -12.32 -2.57
N THR A 134 5.19 -11.45 -2.81
CA THR A 134 6.57 -11.84 -3.12
C THR A 134 7.55 -11.31 -2.07
N TYR A 135 8.65 -12.04 -1.87
CA TYR A 135 9.70 -11.81 -0.87
C TYR A 135 11.07 -11.60 -1.54
#